data_AF-A0A9D2Q6D0-F1
#
_entry.id   AF-A0A9D2Q6D0-F1
#
_cell.length_a   1.000
_cell.length_b   1.000
_cell.length_c   1.000
_cell.angle_alpha   90.00
_cell.angle_beta   90.00
_cell.angle_gamma   90.00
#
_symmetry.space_group_name_H-M   'P 1'
#
loop_
_entity.id
_entity.type
_entity.pdbx_description
1 polymer ?
#
loop_
_entity_poly.entity_id
_entity_poly.type
_entity_poly.pdbx_seq_one_letter_code
_entity_poly.pdbx_strand_id
1 'polypeptide(L)'
;MRVLIFFDLPVTTKKLRRDYAQFRKALLKDGFMMLQYSVYSRLARNHDDAQKHLRTVQANLPPHGSVRSMIVTEKQYMQMQLLVGEKVKDENFLDTRDLLEL
;
A
#
# COMPACT_ATOMS: atom_id res chain seq x y z
N MET A 1 -3.46 11.85 2.69
CA MET A 1 -3.63 11.22 1.36
C MET A 1 -3.13 9.80 1.47
N ARG A 2 -3.62 8.87 0.65
CA ARG A 2 -3.11 7.49 0.65
C ARG A 2 -2.48 7.13 -0.67
N VAL A 3 -1.36 6.43 -0.57
CA VAL A 3 -0.76 5.69 -1.69
C VAL A 3 -1.25 4.25 -1.59
N LEU A 4 -1.95 3.80 -2.62
CA LEU A 4 -2.38 2.41 -2.78
C LEU A 4 -1.47 1.72 -3.78
N ILE A 5 -1.00 0.53 -3.43
CA ILE A 5 -0.23 -0.36 -4.30
C ILE A 5 -1.05 -1.63 -4.52
N PHE A 6 -1.28 -1.95 -5.78
CA PHE A 6 -1.95 -3.16 -6.24
C PHE A 6 -0.93 -4.01 -6.96
N PHE A 7 -0.88 -5.31 -6.67
CA PHE A 7 0.05 -6.17 -7.39
C PHE A 7 -0.48 -7.58 -7.62
N ASP A 8 -0.11 -8.15 -8.76
CA ASP A 8 -0.26 -9.56 -9.06
C ASP A 8 1.10 -10.11 -9.48
N LEU A 9 1.72 -10.90 -8.59
CA LEU A 9 3.08 -11.38 -8.76
C LEU A 9 3.06 -12.91 -8.82
N PRO A 10 3.72 -13.52 -9.82
CA PRO A 10 3.74 -14.97 -9.93
C PRO A 10 4.54 -15.59 -8.77
N VAL A 11 4.15 -16.79 -8.35
CA VAL A 11 4.76 -17.51 -7.19
C VAL A 11 5.06 -18.98 -7.48
N THR A 12 5.06 -19.37 -8.75
CA THR A 12 5.19 -20.78 -9.19
C THR A 12 6.57 -21.37 -8.90
N THR A 13 7.64 -20.58 -9.03
CA THR A 13 9.01 -21.04 -8.77
C THR A 13 9.57 -20.52 -7.46
N LYS A 14 10.62 -21.17 -6.93
CA LYS A 14 11.34 -20.70 -5.72
C LYS A 14 11.88 -19.28 -5.89
N LYS A 15 12.36 -18.93 -7.08
CA LYS A 15 12.85 -17.58 -7.38
C LYS A 15 11.71 -16.57 -7.32
N LEU A 16 10.59 -16.84 -7.99
CA LEU A 16 9.44 -15.92 -8.02
C LEU A 16 8.83 -15.70 -6.62
N ARG A 17 8.81 -16.75 -5.77
CA ARG A 17 8.44 -16.59 -4.34
C ARG A 17 9.38 -15.70 -3.55
N ARG A 18 10.69 -15.75 -3.83
CA ARG A 18 11.67 -14.85 -3.20
C ARG A 18 11.46 -13.42 -3.66
N ASP A 19 11.23 -13.21 -4.95
CA ASP A 19 10.98 -11.88 -5.52
C ASP A 19 9.68 -11.27 -4.92
N TYR A 20 8.61 -12.06 -4.80
CA TYR A 20 7.40 -11.68 -4.05
C TYR A 20 7.72 -11.26 -2.61
N ALA A 21 8.43 -12.12 -1.88
CA ALA A 21 8.71 -11.90 -0.47
C ALA A 21 9.57 -10.64 -0.25
N GLN A 22 10.52 -10.38 -1.14
CA GLN A 22 11.36 -9.20 -1.11
C GLN A 22 10.55 -7.92 -1.36
N PHE A 23 9.70 -7.92 -2.40
CA PHE A 23 8.84 -6.78 -2.69
C PHE A 23 7.89 -6.47 -1.52
N ARG A 24 7.21 -7.50 -1.00
CA ARG A 24 6.34 -7.36 0.18
C ARG A 24 7.12 -6.82 1.39
N LYS A 25 8.32 -7.34 1.65
CA LYS A 25 9.17 -6.86 2.76
C LYS A 25 9.57 -5.39 2.58
N ALA A 26 9.85 -4.95 1.36
CA ALA A 26 10.14 -3.55 1.08
C ALA A 26 8.94 -2.65 1.38
N LEU A 27 7.72 -3.04 0.96
CA LEU A 27 6.49 -2.32 1.28
C LEU A 27 6.28 -2.19 2.80
N LEU A 28 6.39 -3.29 3.53
CA LEU A 28 6.22 -3.29 4.99
C LEU A 28 7.28 -2.42 5.68
N LYS A 29 8.54 -2.47 5.21
CA LYS A 29 9.63 -1.65 5.76
C LYS A 29 9.40 -0.16 5.51
N ASP A 30 8.82 0.21 4.37
CA ASP A 30 8.42 1.59 4.07
C ASP A 30 7.08 1.96 4.73
N GLY A 31 6.54 1.11 5.62
CA GLY A 31 5.34 1.39 6.41
C GLY A 31 4.04 1.37 5.62
N PHE A 32 3.98 0.60 4.54
CA PHE A 32 2.70 0.21 3.94
C PHE A 32 2.02 -0.85 4.80
N MET A 33 0.72 -0.71 4.97
CA MET A 33 -0.14 -1.66 5.66
C MET A 33 -0.91 -2.49 4.63
N MET A 34 -1.08 -3.77 4.91
CA MET A 34 -1.84 -4.67 4.06
C MET A 34 -3.34 -4.39 4.26
N LEU A 35 -4.01 -3.91 3.21
CA LEU A 35 -5.45 -3.69 3.22
C LEU A 35 -6.18 -5.00 2.91
N GLN A 36 -5.75 -5.69 1.85
CA GLN A 36 -6.22 -7.01 1.44
C GLN A 36 -5.07 -7.78 0.79
N TYR A 37 -5.31 -9.03 0.39
CA TYR A 37 -4.34 -9.74 -0.44
C TYR A 37 -3.99 -8.91 -1.67
N SER A 38 -2.69 -8.74 -1.89
CA SER A 38 -2.17 -8.00 -3.04
C SER A 38 -2.54 -6.50 -3.10
N VAL A 39 -3.10 -5.93 -2.02
CA VAL A 39 -3.44 -4.51 -1.93
C VAL A 39 -2.87 -3.92 -0.65
N TYR A 40 -2.01 -2.92 -0.80
CA TYR A 40 -1.30 -2.27 0.31
C TYR A 40 -1.59 -0.78 0.28
N SER A 41 -1.73 -0.17 1.46
CA SER A 41 -1.99 1.26 1.60
C SER A 41 -0.98 1.93 2.53
N ARG A 42 -0.66 3.19 2.28
CA ARG A 42 0.19 4.01 3.15
C ARG A 42 -0.36 5.42 3.24
N LEU A 43 -0.41 5.97 4.46
CA LEU A 43 -0.68 7.38 4.68
C LEU A 43 0.51 8.22 4.19
N ALA A 44 0.21 9.28 3.44
CA ALA A 44 1.11 10.33 3.04
C ALA A 44 0.55 11.68 3.48
N ARG A 45 1.42 12.54 4.01
CA ARG A 45 1.05 13.85 4.56
C ARG A 45 0.57 14.81 3.48
N ASN A 46 1.27 14.80 2.35
CA ASN A 46 1.00 15.63 1.20
C ASN A 46 1.42 14.90 -0.09
N HIS A 47 1.29 15.57 -1.23
CA HIS A 47 1.62 14.99 -2.52
C HIS A 47 3.11 14.66 -2.66
N ASP A 48 4.02 15.51 -2.15
CA ASP A 48 5.46 15.26 -2.25
C ASP A 48 5.89 14.04 -1.43
N ASP A 49 5.32 13.87 -0.24
CA ASP A 49 5.51 12.68 0.59
C ASP A 49 4.97 11.42 -0.11
N ALA A 50 3.81 11.52 -0.76
CA ALA A 50 3.27 10.43 -1.57
C ALA A 50 4.20 10.05 -2.73
N GLN A 51 4.75 11.03 -3.44
CA GLN A 51 5.70 10.81 -4.54
C GLN A 51 7.02 10.22 -4.05
N LYS A 52 7.52 10.64 -2.88
CA LYS A 52 8.69 10.05 -2.24
C LYS A 52 8.49 8.56 -1.99
N HIS A 53 7.37 8.16 -1.39
CA HIS A 53 7.06 6.76 -1.16
C HIS A 53 6.87 5.98 -2.46
N LEU A 54 6.26 6.58 -3.48
CA LEU A 54 6.13 5.95 -4.79
C LEU A 54 7.51 5.67 -5.43
N ARG A 55 8.48 6.58 -5.30
CA ARG A 55 9.86 6.36 -5.76
C ARG A 55 10.52 5.19 -5.03
N THR A 56 10.29 5.05 -3.72
CA THR A 56 10.78 3.89 -2.96
C THR A 56 10.20 2.59 -3.49
N VAL A 57 8.89 2.56 -3.81
CA VAL A 57 8.24 1.39 -4.43
C VAL A 57 8.86 1.08 -5.80
N GLN A 58 9.04 2.09 -6.65
CA GLN A 58 9.65 1.96 -7.98
C GLN A 58 11.06 1.35 -7.92
N ALA A 59 11.86 1.76 -6.93
CA ALA A 59 13.22 1.24 -6.73
C ALA A 59 13.26 -0.24 -6.27
N ASN A 60 12.13 -0.79 -5.82
CA ASN A 60 12.03 -2.15 -5.30
C ASN A 60 11.14 -3.07 -6.17
N LEU A 61 10.77 -2.64 -7.38
CA LEU A 61 9.88 -3.42 -8.24
C LEU A 61 10.45 -4.81 -8.55
N PRO A 62 9.62 -5.87 -8.48
CA PRO A 62 10.02 -7.19 -8.89
C PRO A 62 10.18 -7.24 -10.44
N PRO A 63 11.02 -8.15 -10.96
CA PRO A 63 11.26 -8.27 -12.40
C PRO A 63 10.08 -8.85 -13.20
N HIS A 64 9.10 -9.45 -12.52
CA HIS A 64 7.94 -10.10 -13.14
C HIS A 64 6.66 -9.76 -12.38
N GLY A 65 5.53 -9.92 -13.07
CA GLY A 65 4.20 -9.65 -12.53
C GLY A 65 3.70 -8.27 -12.94
N SER A 66 2.64 -7.83 -12.27
CA SER A 66 1.96 -6.56 -12.51
C SER A 66 1.91 -5.77 -11.22
N VAL A 67 2.36 -4.52 -11.24
CA VAL A 67 2.28 -3.59 -10.10
C VAL A 67 1.68 -2.28 -10.57
N ARG A 68 0.66 -1.78 -9.88
CA ARG A 68 0.02 -0.49 -10.14
C ARG A 68 -0.03 0.32 -8.85
N SER A 69 -0.03 1.63 -8.99
CA SER A 69 -0.19 2.56 -7.88
C SER A 69 -1.34 3.52 -8.14
N MET A 70 -2.05 3.91 -7.09
CA MET A 70 -3.05 4.98 -7.14
C MET A 70 -2.90 5.86 -5.91
N ILE A 71 -2.91 7.17 -6.11
CA ILE A 71 -2.92 8.13 -5.02
C ILE A 71 -4.36 8.63 -4.85
N VAL A 72 -4.89 8.53 -3.64
CA VAL A 72 -6.24 8.98 -3.29
C VAL A 72 -6.19 9.95 -2.11
N THR A 73 -7.20 10.79 -1.98
CA THR A 73 -7.37 11.61 -0.77
C THR A 73 -7.82 10.73 0.41
N GLU A 74 -7.60 11.17 1.66
CA GLU A 74 -8.15 10.44 2.82
C GLU A 74 -9.68 10.34 2.73
N LYS A 75 -10.34 11.40 2.26
CA LYS A 75 -11.80 11.41 2.08
C LYS A 75 -12.26 10.30 1.13
N GLN A 76 -11.61 10.16 -0.03
CA GLN A 76 -11.91 9.09 -0.99
C GLN A 76 -11.63 7.70 -0.40
N TYR A 77 -10.53 7.53 0.34
CA TYR A 77 -10.20 6.26 0.98
C TYR A 77 -11.23 5.88 2.07
N MET A 78 -11.67 6.83 2.90
CA MET A 78 -12.69 6.62 3.93
C MET A 78 -14.08 6.34 3.33
N GLN A 79 -14.34 6.77 2.10
CA GLN A 79 -15.57 6.47 1.36
C GLN A 79 -15.58 5.08 0.70
N MET A 80 -14.48 4.32 0.80
CA MET A 80 -14.41 2.95 0.31
C MET A 80 -15.47 2.09 1.01
N GLN A 81 -16.32 1.44 0.22
CA GLN A 81 -17.40 0.60 0.73
C GLN A 81 -16.90 -0.83 0.96
N LEU A 82 -17.09 -1.34 2.17
CA LEU A 82 -16.88 -2.74 2.50
C LEU A 82 -18.16 -3.53 2.17
N LEU A 83 -18.15 -4.24 1.05
CA LEU A 83 -19.32 -5.01 0.60
C LEU A 83 -19.40 -6.41 1.25
N VAL A 84 -18.27 -6.95 1.72
CA VAL A 84 -18.17 -8.26 2.35
C VAL A 84 -16.93 -8.35 3.25
N GLY A 85 -17.02 -9.11 4.35
CA GLY A 85 -15.93 -9.31 5.32
C GLY A 85 -15.93 -8.29 6.45
N GLU A 86 -14.79 -8.17 7.13
CA GLU A 86 -14.59 -7.26 8.25
C GLU A 86 -13.44 -6.29 7.93
N LYS A 87 -13.50 -5.10 8.52
CA LYS A 87 -12.38 -4.14 8.45
C LYS A 87 -11.16 -4.71 9.14
N VAL A 88 -9.98 -4.55 8.54
CA VAL A 88 -8.73 -4.93 9.19
C VAL A 88 -8.48 -3.99 10.37
N LYS A 89 -7.98 -4.52 11.49
CA LYS A 89 -7.71 -3.73 12.71
C LYS A 89 -6.87 -2.49 12.43
N ASP A 90 -5.92 -2.61 11.51
CA ASP A 90 -4.98 -1.55 11.18
C ASP A 90 -5.57 -0.46 10.26
N GLU A 91 -6.79 -0.64 9.72
CA GLU A 91 -7.49 0.39 8.95
C GLU A 91 -7.89 1.60 9.79
N ASN A 92 -8.06 1.41 11.11
CA ASN A 92 -8.61 2.40 12.03
C ASN A 92 -7.54 3.29 12.71
N PHE A 93 -6.26 3.21 12.31
CA PHE A 93 -5.16 3.90 13.03
C PHE A 93 -5.10 5.42 12.89
N LEU A 94 -6.04 6.05 12.18
CA LEU A 94 -6.11 7.50 12.13
C LEU A 94 -7.48 7.92 12.63
N ASP A 95 -7.53 8.20 13.93
CA ASP A 95 -8.59 9.01 14.47
C ASP A 95 -8.45 10.38 13.80
N THR A 96 -9.56 10.97 13.35
CA THR A 96 -9.56 12.17 12.49
C THR A 96 -8.91 13.39 13.15
N ARG A 97 -8.59 13.28 14.44
CA ARG A 97 -7.91 14.26 15.29
C ARG A 97 -6.41 14.37 14.97
N ASP A 98 -5.76 13.31 14.50
CA ASP A 98 -4.33 13.32 14.14
C ASP A 98 -4.04 13.99 12.78
N LEU A 99 -5.09 14.31 12.02
CA LEU A 99 -4.99 15.02 10.74
C LEU A 99 -4.91 16.55 10.91
N LEU A 100 -5.16 17.07 12.12
CA LEU A 100 -5.12 18.51 12.41
C LEU A 100 -3.75 19.00 12.91
N GLU A 101 -2.81 18.10 13.20
CA GLU A 101 -1.46 18.44 13.69
C GLU A 101 -0.31 18.09 12.72
N LEU A 102 -0.61 17.93 11.43
CA LEU A 102 0.39 17.69 10.37
C LEU A 102 0.40 18.77 9.29
#